data_AF-A0A2N3AUV9-F1
#
_entry.id   AF-A0A2N3AUV9-F1
#
_cell.length_a   1.000
_cell.length_b   1.000
_cell.length_c   1.000
_cell.angle_alpha   90.00
_cell.angle_beta   90.00
_cell.angle_gamma   90.00
#
_symmetry.space_group_name_H-M   'P 1'
#
loop_
_entity.id
_entity.type
_entity.pdbx_description
1 polymer ?
#
loop_
_entity_poly.entity_id
_entity_poly.type
_entity_poly.pdbx_seq_one_letter_code
_entity_poly.pdbx_strand_id
1 'polypeptide(L)'
;TLDGIEAKMQPILTYARKLTEAPDSVSEADAAAVYAAGWTERALHDAIMVTATFNFMNRVLEGHGAHGSEAMFAERGPMIAKHGYAPLIAMIAPKG
;
A
#
# COMPACT_ATOMS: atom_id res chain seq x y z
N THR A 1 2.49 15.47 -2.64
CA THR A 1 1.43 15.65 -3.65
C THR A 1 1.39 14.39 -4.52
N LEU A 2 0.26 14.04 -5.13
CA LEU A 2 0.15 12.87 -6.02
C LEU A 2 0.51 13.24 -7.48
N ASP A 3 1.44 14.19 -7.64
CA ASP A 3 1.84 14.71 -8.94
C ASP A 3 2.55 13.60 -9.73
N GLY A 4 2.20 13.44 -11.01
CA GLY A 4 2.70 12.35 -11.84
C GLY A 4 1.98 11.01 -11.66
N ILE A 5 1.01 10.91 -10.74
CA ILE A 5 0.12 9.75 -10.62
C ILE A 5 -1.13 9.97 -11.47
N GLU A 6 -1.54 8.94 -12.20
CA GLU A 6 -2.77 8.94 -13.00
C GLU A 6 -3.98 9.40 -12.18
N ALA A 7 -4.79 10.32 -12.75
CA ALA A 7 -5.93 10.92 -12.05
C ALA A 7 -6.90 9.89 -11.45
N LYS A 8 -7.10 8.76 -12.13
CA LYS A 8 -7.95 7.66 -11.65
C LYS A 8 -7.42 7.03 -10.35
N MET A 9 -6.11 6.98 -10.15
CA MET A 9 -5.48 6.36 -8.97
C MET A 9 -5.49 7.29 -7.76
N GLN A 10 -5.63 8.61 -7.95
CA GLN A 10 -5.47 9.57 -6.86
C GLN A 10 -6.50 9.40 -5.73
N PRO A 11 -7.81 9.18 -6.00
CA PRO A 11 -8.79 9.04 -4.92
C PRO A 11 -8.56 7.80 -4.06
N ILE A 12 -8.24 6.65 -4.66
CA ILE A 12 -8.03 5.40 -3.91
C ILE A 12 -6.74 5.46 -3.07
N LEU A 13 -5.70 6.14 -3.56
CA LEU A 13 -4.48 6.39 -2.79
C LEU A 13 -4.68 7.43 -1.69
N THR A 14 -5.53 8.44 -1.92
CA THR A 14 -5.92 9.41 -0.89
C THR A 14 -6.71 8.73 0.22
N TYR A 15 -7.64 7.83 -0.13
CA TYR A 15 -8.37 6.99 0.82
C TYR A 15 -7.39 6.14 1.65
N ALA A 16 -6.46 5.43 1.01
CA ALA A 16 -5.47 4.60 1.68
C ALA A 16 -4.59 5.41 2.64
N ARG A 17 -4.16 6.63 2.24
CA ARG A 17 -3.42 7.54 3.12
C ARG A 17 -4.24 7.92 4.36
N LYS A 18 -5.49 8.35 4.17
CA LYS A 18 -6.37 8.75 5.27
C LYS A 18 -6.64 7.58 6.22
N LEU A 19 -6.87 6.38 5.68
CA LEU A 19 -7.05 5.16 6.47
C LEU A 19 -5.81 4.80 7.32
N THR A 20 -4.61 5.15 6.86
CA THR A 20 -3.37 4.93 7.62
C THR A 20 -3.13 5.99 8.69
N GLU A 21 -3.35 7.27 8.38
CA GLU A 21 -3.03 8.40 9.27
C GLU A 21 -4.13 8.72 10.29
N ALA A 22 -5.40 8.56 9.91
CA ALA A 22 -6.57 8.92 10.73
C ALA A 22 -7.78 8.00 10.39
N PRO A 23 -7.71 6.70 10.71
CA PRO A 23 -8.73 5.71 10.33
C PRO A 23 -10.14 6.03 10.86
N ASP A 24 -10.23 6.68 12.01
CA ASP A 24 -11.48 7.13 12.66
C ASP A 24 -12.18 8.28 11.91
N SER A 25 -11.44 9.00 11.05
CA SER A 25 -11.97 10.11 10.25
C SER A 25 -12.46 9.71 8.86
N VAL A 26 -12.28 8.44 8.46
CA VAL A 26 -12.72 7.93 7.16
C VAL A 26 -14.25 7.98 7.08
N SER A 27 -14.77 8.49 5.97
CA SER A 27 -16.18 8.82 5.79
C SER A 27 -16.72 8.29 4.46
N GLU A 28 -18.05 8.31 4.32
CA GLU A 28 -18.74 7.96 3.07
C GLU A 28 -18.31 8.85 1.90
N ALA A 29 -17.94 10.12 2.14
CA ALA A 29 -17.47 11.03 1.11
C ALA A 29 -16.13 10.57 0.50
N ASP A 30 -15.26 9.95 1.30
CA ASP A 30 -14.00 9.41 0.82
C ASP A 30 -14.25 8.21 -0.12
N ALA A 31 -15.18 7.33 0.24
CA ALA A 31 -15.59 6.20 -0.61
C ALA A 31 -16.28 6.68 -1.91
N ALA A 32 -17.15 7.69 -1.81
CA ALA A 32 -17.82 8.30 -2.96
C ALA A 32 -16.82 8.89 -3.97
N ALA A 33 -15.73 9.52 -3.51
CA ALA A 33 -14.68 10.02 -4.39
C ALA A 33 -13.95 8.89 -5.15
N VAL A 34 -13.76 7.73 -4.50
CA VAL A 34 -13.18 6.55 -5.15
C VAL A 34 -14.12 6.01 -6.23
N TYR A 35 -15.42 5.92 -5.94
CA TYR A 35 -16.41 5.45 -6.92
C TYR A 35 -16.60 6.43 -8.08
N ALA A 36 -16.54 7.74 -7.83
CA ALA A 36 -16.60 8.77 -8.87
C ALA A 36 -15.43 8.68 -9.86
N ALA A 37 -14.28 8.15 -9.45
CA ALA A 37 -13.16 7.84 -10.35
C ALA A 37 -13.33 6.53 -11.15
N GLY A 38 -14.47 5.84 -11.00
CA GLY A 38 -14.81 4.64 -11.74
C GLY A 38 -14.22 3.35 -11.14
N TRP A 39 -13.88 3.35 -9.85
CA TRP A 39 -13.55 2.12 -9.12
C TRP A 39 -14.82 1.43 -8.63
N THR A 40 -14.75 0.10 -8.56
CA THR A 40 -15.83 -0.71 -7.99
C THR A 40 -15.70 -0.76 -6.46
N GLU A 41 -16.79 -1.07 -5.78
CA GLU A 41 -16.77 -1.39 -4.34
C GLU A 41 -15.75 -2.49 -4.01
N ARG A 42 -15.64 -3.50 -4.88
CA ARG A 42 -14.64 -4.56 -4.73
C ARG A 42 -13.21 -4.01 -4.74
N ALA A 43 -12.89 -3.08 -5.64
CA ALA A 43 -11.56 -2.48 -5.70
C ALA A 43 -11.26 -1.65 -4.44
N LEU A 44 -12.25 -0.91 -3.90
CA LEU A 44 -12.09 -0.19 -2.65
C LEU A 44 -11.87 -1.16 -1.47
N HIS A 45 -12.66 -2.24 -1.38
CA HIS A 45 -12.48 -3.29 -0.39
C HIS A 45 -11.07 -3.89 -0.45
N ASP A 46 -10.58 -4.22 -1.65
CA ASP A 46 -9.24 -4.80 -1.83
C ASP A 46 -8.15 -3.79 -1.40
N ALA A 47 -8.32 -2.50 -1.71
CA ALA A 47 -7.40 -1.46 -1.23
C ALA A 47 -7.41 -1.31 0.30
N ILE A 48 -8.59 -1.40 0.95
CA ILE A 48 -8.71 -1.40 2.42
C ILE A 48 -7.96 -2.59 3.01
N MET A 49 -8.16 -3.79 2.45
CA MET A 49 -7.51 -5.02 2.94
C MET A 49 -5.99 -4.97 2.82
N VAL A 50 -5.48 -4.48 1.69
CA VAL A 50 -4.04 -4.28 1.48
C VAL A 50 -3.51 -3.27 2.49
N THR A 51 -4.15 -2.09 2.61
CA THR A 51 -3.72 -1.03 3.53
C THR A 51 -3.70 -1.52 4.98
N ALA A 52 -4.75 -2.21 5.42
CA ALA A 52 -4.84 -2.76 6.78
C ALA A 52 -3.75 -3.82 7.04
N THR A 53 -3.46 -4.68 6.06
CA THR A 53 -2.43 -5.71 6.18
C THR A 53 -1.04 -5.08 6.35
N PHE A 54 -0.70 -4.09 5.54
CA PHE A 54 0.57 -3.36 5.70
C PHE A 54 0.64 -2.64 7.05
N ASN A 55 -0.45 -2.00 7.48
CA ASN A 55 -0.53 -1.34 8.78
C ASN A 55 -0.32 -2.30 9.95
N PHE A 56 -0.85 -3.51 9.87
CA PHE A 56 -0.60 -4.58 10.84
C PHE A 56 0.87 -5.02 10.83
N MET A 57 1.40 -5.35 9.65
CA MET A 57 2.78 -5.84 9.50
C MET A 57 3.81 -4.80 9.96
N ASN A 58 3.62 -3.53 9.61
CA ASN A 58 4.49 -2.44 10.06
C ASN A 58 4.54 -2.37 11.59
N ARG A 59 3.37 -2.44 12.27
CA ARG A 59 3.29 -2.44 13.74
C ARG A 59 3.98 -3.65 14.37
N VAL A 60 3.88 -4.83 13.76
CA VAL A 60 4.57 -6.04 14.23
C VAL A 60 6.08 -5.89 14.08
N LEU A 61 6.57 -5.47 12.92
CA LEU A 61 8.00 -5.30 12.66
C LEU A 61 8.62 -4.24 13.58
N GLU A 62 8.00 -3.06 13.64
CA GLU A 62 8.47 -1.94 14.47
C GLU A 62 8.41 -2.30 15.97
N GLY A 63 7.35 -2.99 16.41
CA GLY A 63 7.23 -3.45 17.80
C GLY A 63 8.33 -4.42 18.23
N HIS A 64 8.91 -5.17 17.28
CA HIS A 64 10.07 -6.04 17.51
C HIS A 64 11.42 -5.37 17.22
N GLY A 65 11.44 -4.06 16.90
CA GLY A 65 12.66 -3.33 16.56
C GLY A 65 13.26 -3.72 15.20
N ALA A 66 12.49 -4.39 14.34
CA ALA A 66 12.90 -4.73 12.99
C ALA A 66 12.60 -3.57 12.05
N HIS A 67 13.63 -2.95 11.49
CA HIS A 67 13.51 -1.82 10.57
C HIS A 67 14.15 -2.13 9.22
N GLY A 68 13.50 -1.68 8.15
CA GLY A 68 14.15 -1.60 6.84
C GLY A 68 15.18 -0.47 6.82
N SER A 69 16.28 -0.66 6.10
CA SER A 69 17.26 0.42 5.87
C SER A 69 16.93 1.19 4.60
N GLU A 70 17.32 2.47 4.55
CA GLU A 70 17.16 3.29 3.35
C GLU A 70 17.86 2.67 2.13
N ALA A 71 19.05 2.08 2.33
CA ALA A 71 19.75 1.33 1.30
C ALA A 71 18.95 0.12 0.79
N MET A 72 18.29 -0.63 1.67
CA MET A 72 17.41 -1.73 1.29
C MET A 72 16.26 -1.23 0.40
N PHE A 73 15.62 -0.12 0.77
CA PHE A 73 14.50 0.42 0.00
C PHE A 73 14.93 0.98 -1.35
N ALA A 74 16.08 1.66 -1.41
CA ALA A 74 16.66 2.19 -2.65
C ALA A 74 17.03 1.09 -3.65
N GLU A 75 17.53 -0.06 -3.17
CA GLU A 75 17.87 -1.21 -3.99
C GLU A 75 16.61 -1.98 -4.43
N ARG A 76 15.72 -2.29 -3.48
CA ARG A 76 14.58 -3.19 -3.72
C ARG A 76 13.39 -2.51 -4.38
N GLY A 77 13.16 -1.23 -4.13
CA GLY A 77 12.04 -0.47 -4.69
C GLY A 77 11.98 -0.53 -6.23
N PRO A 78 13.06 -0.14 -6.94
CA PRO A 78 13.12 -0.23 -8.40
C PRO A 78 12.98 -1.66 -8.93
N MET A 79 13.54 -2.64 -8.21
CA MET A 79 13.42 -4.06 -8.58
C MET A 79 11.98 -4.53 -8.51
N ILE A 80 11.24 -4.22 -7.45
CA ILE A 80 9.82 -4.58 -7.30
C ILE A 80 8.98 -3.85 -8.35
N ALA A 81 9.25 -2.57 -8.60
CA ALA A 81 8.53 -1.82 -9.62
C ALA A 81 8.67 -2.43 -11.03
N LYS A 82 9.87 -2.93 -11.37
CA LYS A 82 10.17 -3.50 -12.68
C LYS A 82 9.76 -4.97 -12.83
N HIS A 83 9.90 -5.77 -11.77
CA HIS A 83 9.79 -7.23 -11.83
C HIS A 83 8.66 -7.80 -10.95
N GLY A 84 7.90 -6.94 -10.28
CA GLY A 84 6.91 -7.36 -9.29
C GLY A 84 7.57 -8.06 -8.10
N TYR A 85 6.80 -8.91 -7.41
CA TYR A 85 7.25 -9.63 -6.21
C TYR A 85 7.98 -10.94 -6.51
N ALA A 86 8.04 -11.40 -7.77
CA ALA A 86 8.65 -12.69 -8.11
C ALA A 86 10.12 -12.84 -7.64
N PRO A 87 10.99 -11.82 -7.78
CA PRO A 87 12.37 -11.92 -7.28
C PRO A 87 12.45 -12.06 -5.75
N LEU A 88 11.54 -11.41 -5.01
CA LEU A 88 11.49 -11.53 -3.55
C LEU A 88 11.09 -12.93 -3.12
N ILE A 89 10.11 -13.53 -3.79
CA ILE A 89 9.67 -14.91 -3.53
C ILE A 89 10.83 -15.89 -3.70
N ALA A 90 11.64 -15.75 -4.75
CA ALA A 90 12.81 -16.59 -4.97
C ALA A 90 13.88 -16.45 -3.86
N MET A 91 14.00 -15.25 -3.26
CA MET A 91 14.98 -14.98 -2.20
C MET A 91 14.59 -15.61 -0.86
N ILE A 92 13.28 -15.71 -0.57
CA ILE A 92 12.76 -16.27 0.69
C ILE A 92 12.37 -17.75 0.56
N ALA A 93 12.36 -18.29 -0.66
CA ALA A 93 12.13 -19.70 -0.88
C ALA A 93 13.21 -20.52 -0.14
N PRO A 94 12.82 -21.60 0.55
CA PRO A 94 13.79 -22.45 1.24
C PRO A 94 14.82 -22.95 0.22
N LYS A 95 16.10 -22.75 0.52
CA LYS A 95 17.17 -23.40 -0.23
C LYS A 95 17.12 -24.88 0.15
N GLY A 96 16.87 -25.72 -0.86
CA GLY A 96 16.95 -27.18 -0.71
C GLY A 96 18.32 -27.65 -0.25
#